data_AF-Z9JSZ5-F1
#
_entry.id   AF-Z9JSZ5-F1
#
_cell.length_a   1.000
_cell.length_b   1.000
_cell.length_c   1.000
_cell.angle_alpha   90.00
_cell.angle_beta   90.00
_cell.angle_gamma   90.00
#
_symmetry.space_group_name_H-M   'P 1'
#
loop_
_entity.id
_entity.type
_entity.pdbx_description
1 polymer ?
#
loop_
_entity_poly.entity_id
_entity_poly.type
_entity_poly.pdbx_seq_one_letter_code
_entity_poly.pdbx_strand_id
1 'polypeptide(L)'
;MSGCLEYFSERCGDIEDRGTDVLYEVDGERFEVEERSPGNYAYRWVSHRDPQYGFSVAVSGGGAMTPSGHREHIREFISLVDPVTGYIED
;
A
#
# COMPACT_ATOMS: atom_id res chain seq x y z
N MET A 1 -1.02 -44.42 -17.42
CA MET A 1 -2.02 -43.34 -17.39
C MET A 1 -1.34 -42.15 -16.75
N SER A 2 -0.67 -41.33 -17.57
CA SER A 2 -1.06 -39.94 -17.89
C SER A 2 -1.11 -39.10 -16.61
N GLY A 3 -0.11 -38.28 -16.31
CA GLY A 3 0.28 -37.12 -17.12
C GLY A 3 -0.53 -35.92 -16.62
N CYS A 4 -0.06 -35.27 -15.56
CA CYS A 4 -0.66 -34.04 -15.02
C CYS A 4 0.29 -32.88 -15.36
N LEU A 5 0.12 -32.38 -16.58
CA LEU A 5 0.59 -31.06 -17.01
C LEU A 5 -0.68 -30.28 -17.37
N GLU A 6 -0.65 -28.98 -17.09
CA GLU A 6 -1.56 -27.92 -17.56
C GLU A 6 -2.80 -27.59 -16.69
N TYR A 7 -2.62 -26.63 -15.77
CA TYR A 7 -3.61 -25.55 -15.64
C TYR A 7 -2.92 -24.24 -15.24
N PHE A 8 -2.83 -23.35 -16.22
CA PHE A 8 -2.51 -21.94 -16.08
C PHE A 8 -3.75 -21.21 -15.52
N SER A 9 -3.52 -20.15 -14.75
CA SER A 9 -4.51 -19.10 -14.43
C SER A 9 -5.48 -19.36 -13.27
N GLU A 10 -5.78 -18.25 -12.58
CA GLU A 10 -6.99 -18.03 -11.76
C GLU A 10 -6.98 -18.57 -10.33
N ARG A 11 -6.04 -18.07 -9.51
CA ARG A 11 -6.41 -17.74 -8.14
C ARG A 11 -5.80 -16.41 -7.71
N CYS A 12 -6.18 -15.35 -8.42
CA CYS A 12 -6.39 -14.05 -7.79
C CYS A 12 -7.55 -14.26 -6.80
N GLY A 13 -7.24 -14.81 -5.63
CA GLY A 13 -8.23 -15.08 -4.61
C GLY A 13 -8.78 -13.75 -4.10
N ASP A 14 -10.02 -13.47 -4.48
CA ASP A 14 -11.06 -12.88 -3.65
C ASP A 14 -10.55 -11.94 -2.55
N ILE A 15 -10.12 -10.73 -2.93
CA ILE A 15 -10.07 -9.62 -1.99
C ILE A 15 -11.53 -9.24 -1.77
N GLU A 16 -12.11 -9.75 -0.69
CA GLU A 16 -13.41 -9.30 -0.22
C GLU A 16 -13.39 -7.78 -0.14
N ASP A 17 -14.19 -7.16 -1.00
CA ASP A 17 -14.60 -5.77 -1.01
C ASP A 17 -15.06 -5.36 0.40
N ARG A 18 -14.11 -4.99 1.25
CA ARG A 18 -14.31 -4.48 2.60
C ARG A 18 -13.77 -3.05 2.70
N GLY A 19 -14.20 -2.19 1.78
CA GLY A 19 -14.36 -0.75 2.04
C GLY A 19 -13.25 0.18 1.52
N THR A 20 -13.24 0.47 0.22
CA THR A 20 -12.55 1.65 -0.39
C THR A 20 -11.03 1.76 -0.15
N ASP A 21 -10.40 0.79 0.48
CA ASP A 21 -8.95 0.73 0.64
C ASP A 21 -8.27 0.08 -0.57
N VAL A 22 -7.15 0.67 -1.01
CA VAL A 22 -6.35 0.18 -2.14
C VAL A 22 -4.99 -0.27 -1.62
N LEU A 23 -4.60 -1.51 -1.92
CA LEU A 23 -3.30 -2.06 -1.52
C LEU A 23 -2.21 -1.74 -2.55
N TYR A 24 -1.09 -1.20 -2.07
CA TYR A 24 0.12 -0.94 -2.84
C TYR A 24 1.29 -1.76 -2.29
N GLU A 25 2.01 -2.43 -3.19
CA GLU A 25 3.29 -3.06 -2.88
C GLU A 25 4.43 -2.20 -3.47
N VAL A 26 5.37 -1.82 -2.60
CA VAL A 26 6.50 -0.93 -2.91
C VAL A 26 7.73 -1.49 -2.20
N ASP A 27 8.75 -1.85 -2.98
CA ASP A 27 10.02 -2.39 -2.45
C ASP A 27 9.85 -3.64 -1.55
N GLY A 28 8.78 -4.42 -1.79
CA GLY A 28 8.43 -5.62 -1.01
C GLY A 28 7.54 -5.33 0.21
N GLU A 29 7.33 -4.06 0.53
CA GLU A 29 6.48 -3.59 1.63
C GLU A 29 5.07 -3.28 1.15
N ARG A 30 4.08 -3.54 2.00
CA ARG A 30 2.65 -3.44 1.68
C ARG A 30 1.99 -2.31 2.44
N PHE A 31 1.28 -1.47 1.70
CA PHE A 31 0.58 -0.30 2.20
C PHE A 31 -0.88 -0.32 1.79
N GLU A 32 -1.77 -0.21 2.76
CA GLU A 32 -3.20 -0.02 2.56
C GLU A 32 -3.48 1.49 2.50
N VAL A 33 -4.13 1.95 1.43
CA VAL A 33 -4.41 3.36 1.19
C VAL A 33 -5.90 3.61 1.26
N GLU A 34 -6.29 4.47 2.20
CA GLU A 34 -7.68 4.90 2.37
C GLU A 34 -7.83 6.39 2.05
N GLU A 35 -8.72 6.75 1.13
CA GLU A 35 -9.12 8.14 0.92
C GLU A 35 -10.11 8.58 2.00
N ARG A 36 -9.67 9.40 2.95
CA ARG A 36 -10.47 9.90 4.08
C ARG A 36 -11.42 11.02 3.64
N SER A 37 -10.97 11.84 2.71
CA SER A 37 -11.71 12.94 2.08
C SER A 37 -11.04 13.30 0.75
N PRO A 38 -11.70 14.03 -0.17
CA PRO A 38 -11.12 14.32 -1.48
C PRO A 38 -9.73 14.94 -1.39
N GLY A 39 -8.72 14.21 -1.85
CA GLY A 39 -7.32 14.63 -1.76
C GLY A 39 -6.64 14.42 -0.40
N ASN A 40 -7.26 13.70 0.54
CA ASN A 40 -6.65 13.31 1.81
C ASN A 40 -6.59 11.78 1.89
N TYR A 41 -5.37 11.26 1.95
CA TYR A 41 -5.09 9.83 1.93
C TYR A 41 -4.36 9.42 3.19
N ALA A 42 -4.84 8.36 3.82
CA ALA A 42 -4.16 7.68 4.92
C ALA A 42 -3.50 6.40 4.38
N TYR A 43 -2.23 6.21 4.71
CA TYR A 43 -1.42 5.06 4.31
C TYR A 43 -1.10 4.26 5.56
N ARG A 44 -1.54 3.01 5.61
CA ARG A 44 -1.26 2.07 6.70
C ARG A 44 -0.25 1.04 6.24
N TRP A 45 0.85 0.90 6.96
CA TRP A 45 1.92 -0.03 6.64
C TRP A 45 1.61 -1.42 7.22
N VAL A 46 0.92 -2.25 6.43
CA VAL A 46 0.41 -3.54 6.92
C VAL A 46 1.48 -4.64 7.02
N SER A 47 2.60 -4.51 6.29
CA SER A 47 3.76 -5.41 6.44
C SER A 47 4.69 -5.02 7.58
N HIS A 48 4.48 -3.85 8.21
CA HIS A 48 5.29 -3.40 9.32
C HIS A 48 5.00 -4.19 10.61
N ARG A 49 5.94 -4.17 11.56
CA ARG A 49 5.78 -4.82 12.87
C ARG A 49 4.58 -4.25 13.64
N ASP A 50 4.38 -2.94 13.55
CA ASP A 50 3.20 -2.26 14.06
C ASP A 50 2.21 -1.97 12.90
N PRO A 51 1.09 -2.71 12.81
CA PRO A 51 0.13 -2.56 11.73
C PRO A 51 -0.67 -1.25 11.80
N GLN A 52 -0.53 -0.47 12.87
CA GLN A 52 -1.12 0.87 12.98
C GLN A 52 -0.17 1.96 12.47
N TYR A 53 1.09 1.61 12.19
CA TYR A 53 2.08 2.54 11.70
C TYR A 53 1.80 2.94 10.25
N GLY A 54 2.15 4.17 9.91
CA GLY A 54 1.75 4.76 8.64
C GLY A 54 1.91 6.27 8.62
N PHE A 55 1.40 6.88 7.55
CA PHE A 55 1.45 8.33 7.34
C PHE A 55 0.22 8.79 6.56
N SER A 56 0.01 10.10 6.50
CA SER A 56 -1.09 10.69 5.73
C SER A 56 -0.58 11.78 4.81
N VAL A 57 -1.17 11.88 3.63
CA VAL A 57 -0.86 12.92 2.64
C VAL A 57 -2.13 13.70 2.31
N ALA A 58 -2.02 15.02 2.31
CA ALA A 58 -3.06 15.92 1.82
C ALA A 58 -2.55 16.63 0.56
N VAL A 59 -3.20 16.37 -0.58
CA VAL A 59 -2.91 17.05 -1.86
C VAL A 59 -3.89 18.20 -2.07
N SER A 60 -3.35 19.39 -2.31
CA SER A 60 -4.14 20.58 -2.63
C SER A 60 -4.44 20.60 -4.13
N GLY A 61 -5.72 20.56 -4.50
CA GLY A 61 -6.12 20.58 -5.93
C GLY A 61 -7.41 19.84 -6.25
N GLY A 62 -7.97 19.08 -5.30
CA GLY A 62 -9.27 18.43 -5.41
C GLY A 62 -9.36 17.28 -6.42
N GLY A 63 -8.26 16.96 -7.10
CA GLY A 63 -8.15 15.80 -7.97
C GLY A 63 -7.71 14.55 -7.19
N ALA A 64 -8.24 13.40 -7.60
CA ALA A 64 -7.79 12.12 -7.07
C ALA A 64 -6.30 11.91 -7.40
N MET A 65 -5.53 11.41 -6.41
CA MET A 65 -4.12 11.09 -6.63
C MET A 65 -3.99 9.89 -7.57
N THR A 66 -2.98 9.95 -8.45
CA THR A 66 -2.71 8.84 -9.37
C THR A 66 -2.06 7.67 -8.64
N PRO A 67 -2.19 6.42 -9.14
CA PRO A 67 -1.50 5.26 -8.58
C PRO A 67 0.03 5.42 -8.51
N SER A 68 0.62 6.19 -9.44
CA SER A 68 2.05 6.49 -9.42
C SER A 68 2.42 7.46 -8.31
N GLY A 69 1.60 8.48 -8.06
CA GLY A 69 1.79 9.42 -6.95
C GLY A 69 1.70 8.74 -5.58
N HIS A 70 0.77 7.77 -5.41
CA HIS A 70 0.73 6.98 -4.18
C HIS A 70 2.05 6.23 -3.93
N ARG A 71 2.59 5.57 -4.96
CA ARG A 71 3.86 4.82 -4.85
C ARG A 71 5.04 5.74 -4.57
N GLU A 72 5.05 6.94 -5.14
CA GLU A 72 6.10 7.93 -4.91
C GLU A 72 6.16 8.34 -3.43
N HIS A 73 5.04 8.75 -2.85
CA HIS A 73 4.98 9.11 -1.43
C HIS A 73 5.32 7.94 -0.50
N ILE A 74 4.93 6.71 -0.84
CA ILE A 74 5.32 5.52 -0.08
C ILE A 74 6.84 5.32 -0.12
N ARG A 75 7.48 5.48 -1.29
CA ARG A 75 8.95 5.36 -1.40
C ARG A 75 9.68 6.44 -0.61
N GLU A 76 9.19 7.68 -0.69
CA GLU A 76 9.73 8.79 0.10
C GLU A 76 9.66 8.46 1.60
N PHE A 77 8.49 8.00 2.08
CA PHE A 77 8.30 7.60 3.46
C PHE A 77 9.26 6.47 3.88
N ILE A 78 9.37 5.39 3.10
CA ILE A 78 10.29 4.28 3.40
C ILE A 78 11.75 4.78 3.47
N SER A 79 12.14 5.72 2.62
CA SER A 79 13.48 6.29 2.63
C SER A 79 13.80 7.15 3.86
N LEU A 80 12.78 7.62 4.57
CA LEU A 80 12.92 8.38 5.83
C LEU A 80 12.96 7.47 7.06
N VAL A 81 12.43 6.26 6.93
CA VAL A 81 12.39 5.27 8.02
C VAL A 81 13.78 4.71 8.24
N ASP A 82 14.27 4.78 9.48
CA ASP A 82 15.56 4.21 9.83
C ASP A 82 15.49 2.66 9.74
N PRO A 83 16.42 2.01 9.03
CA PRO A 83 16.37 0.56 8.81
C PRO A 83 16.67 -0.26 10.06
N VAL A 84 17.22 0.33 11.12
CA VAL A 84 17.55 -0.37 12.37
C VAL A 84 16.34 -0.40 13.31
N THR A 85 15.64 0.72 13.43
CA THR A 85 14.51 0.93 14.34
C THR A 85 13.17 0.66 13.66
N GLY A 86 13.06 0.90 12.36
CA GLY A 86 11.82 0.84 11.60
C GLY A 86 10.91 2.07 11.79
N TYR A 87 11.44 3.16 12.35
CA TYR A 87 10.72 4.41 12.57
C TYR A 87 11.46 5.59 11.93
N ILE A 88 10.73 6.66 11.60
CA ILE A 88 11.33 7.96 11.26
C ILE A 88 11.84 8.59 12.56
N GLU A 89 13.12 8.96 12.61
CA GLU A 89 13.69 9.75 13.71
C GLU A 89 13.16 11.19 13.65
N ASP A 90 12.71 11.73 14.80
CA ASP A 90 12.18 13.11 14.95
C ASP A 90 13.25 14.19 14.78
#